data_AF-A0A8I0V9Q9-F1
#
_entry.id   AF-A0A8I0V9Q9-F1
#
_cell.length_a   1.000
_cell.length_b   1.000
_cell.length_c   1.000
_cell.angle_alpha   90.00
_cell.angle_beta   90.00
_cell.angle_gamma   90.00
#
_symmetry.space_group_name_H-M   'P 1'
#
loop_
_entity.id
_entity.type
_entity.pdbx_description
1 polymer ?
#
loop_
_entity_poly.entity_id
_entity_poly.type
_entity_poly.pdbx_seq_one_letter_code
_entity_poly.pdbx_strand_id
1 'polypeptide(L)'
;MRIRTLPLVLIASTVVVLSSCTGPEEVEPVPLPVPESVETSPADEGDEAAAPTAETALVAAYLDAVAAGDADAAWGMLTPEAQASAGSRESYVASFGRAGTVSPEDAERLRAVEPIAAEGPEGAFTLVSASDGDVADAWIVRDTEQGLLLDDHVVPATGTTPYEWRNPAAGPEGSADPVPAVDTSRPLSVAFAAPEDGSEDGGLVGYPETVWAWVDGTEVPVGLVAAGSGRLLELDTSAWTDDDEAPDAVTLAWQVGGDSPAWRSTTVAA
;
A
#
# COMPACT_ATOMS: atom_id res chain seq x y z
N MET A 1 -30.48 43.03 -36.25
CA MET A 1 -30.54 42.34 -37.56
C MET A 1 -29.20 42.49 -38.28
N ARG A 2 -28.25 41.58 -38.04
CA ARG A 2 -27.03 41.35 -38.82
C ARG A 2 -26.63 39.88 -38.62
N ILE A 3 -26.57 39.14 -39.71
CA ILE A 3 -26.24 37.71 -39.82
C ILE A 3 -24.76 37.61 -40.20
N ARG A 4 -23.98 36.76 -39.52
CA ARG A 4 -22.66 36.24 -39.96
C ARG A 4 -22.45 34.82 -39.39
N THR A 5 -22.87 33.77 -40.10
CA THR A 5 -22.05 32.79 -40.87
C THR A 5 -20.95 32.07 -40.09
N LEU A 6 -21.21 30.78 -39.78
CA LEU A 6 -20.23 29.74 -39.42
C LEU A 6 -19.56 29.16 -40.67
N PRO A 7 -18.31 28.66 -40.60
CA PRO A 7 -17.74 27.80 -41.63
C PRO A 7 -18.05 26.31 -41.36
N LEU A 8 -18.54 25.66 -42.42
CA LEU A 8 -18.87 24.24 -42.55
C LEU A 8 -17.59 23.46 -42.88
N VAL A 9 -17.29 22.37 -42.18
CA VAL A 9 -16.19 21.44 -42.51
C VAL A 9 -16.73 20.33 -43.41
N LEU A 10 -16.12 20.17 -44.59
CA LEU A 10 -16.40 19.16 -45.60
C LEU A 10 -15.93 17.77 -45.13
N ILE A 11 -16.83 16.78 -45.16
CA ILE A 11 -16.50 15.35 -45.07
C ILE A 11 -16.51 14.79 -46.51
N ALA A 12 -15.34 14.40 -47.01
CA ALA A 12 -15.21 13.74 -48.30
C ALA A 12 -15.63 12.27 -48.18
N SER A 13 -16.69 11.91 -48.91
CA SER A 13 -17.18 10.54 -49.07
C SER A 13 -16.52 9.91 -50.29
N THR A 14 -15.89 8.75 -50.13
CA THR A 14 -15.33 7.98 -51.26
C THR A 14 -16.28 6.86 -51.65
N VAL A 15 -16.55 6.81 -52.95
CA VAL A 15 -17.50 5.95 -53.66
C VAL A 15 -16.95 4.52 -53.77
N VAL A 16 -17.75 3.53 -53.40
CA VAL A 16 -17.50 2.11 -53.72
C VAL A 16 -18.24 1.76 -55.02
N VAL A 17 -17.48 1.24 -55.99
CA VAL A 17 -17.95 0.80 -57.30
C VAL A 17 -18.48 -0.63 -57.20
N LEU A 18 -19.69 -0.86 -57.72
CA LEU A 18 -20.30 -2.19 -57.91
C LEU A 18 -19.89 -2.77 -59.28
N SER A 19 -19.52 -4.07 -59.31
CA SER A 19 -19.56 -4.90 -60.53
C SER A 19 -19.87 -6.36 -60.21
N SER A 20 -21.10 -6.75 -60.58
CA SER A 20 -21.64 -8.03 -61.12
C SER A 20 -21.25 -9.42 -60.60
N CYS A 21 -22.31 -10.20 -60.35
CA CYS A 21 -22.41 -11.66 -60.13
C CYS A 21 -21.81 -12.56 -61.23
N THR A 22 -21.27 -13.72 -60.84
CA THR A 22 -21.48 -15.08 -61.41
C THR A 22 -20.95 -16.11 -60.37
N GLY A 23 -21.72 -17.12 -59.98
CA GLY A 23 -21.25 -18.25 -59.13
C GLY A 23 -21.22 -19.57 -59.92
N PRO A 24 -21.11 -20.77 -59.29
CA PRO A 24 -20.55 -21.13 -57.98
C PRO A 24 -19.40 -22.16 -58.11
N GLU A 25 -18.61 -22.38 -57.04
CA GLU A 25 -17.91 -23.66 -56.86
C GLU A 25 -18.10 -24.08 -55.39
N GLU A 26 -18.77 -25.22 -55.21
CA GLU A 26 -19.19 -25.80 -53.95
C GLU A 26 -17.95 -26.40 -53.27
N VAL A 27 -17.38 -25.66 -52.31
CA VAL A 27 -16.29 -26.15 -51.47
C VAL A 27 -16.91 -26.79 -50.24
N GLU A 28 -16.62 -28.08 -50.04
CA GLU A 28 -17.05 -28.84 -48.86
C GLU A 28 -16.69 -28.09 -47.56
N PRO A 29 -17.56 -28.07 -46.54
CA PRO A 29 -17.24 -27.43 -45.28
C PRO A 29 -16.12 -28.19 -44.56
N VAL A 30 -14.98 -27.52 -44.39
CA VAL A 30 -13.90 -27.99 -43.51
C VAL A 30 -14.45 -28.04 -42.08
N PRO A 31 -14.41 -29.19 -41.40
CA PRO A 31 -14.86 -29.27 -40.01
C PRO A 31 -13.93 -28.42 -39.13
N LEU A 32 -14.52 -27.50 -38.36
CA LEU A 32 -13.83 -26.76 -37.31
C LEU A 32 -13.38 -27.74 -36.20
N PRO A 33 -12.18 -27.58 -35.63
CA PRO A 33 -11.78 -28.38 -34.48
C PRO A 33 -12.72 -28.11 -33.30
N VAL A 34 -13.22 -29.20 -32.70
CA VAL A 34 -13.99 -29.17 -31.46
C VAL A 34 -13.07 -28.66 -30.35
N PRO A 35 -13.47 -27.70 -29.51
CA PRO A 35 -12.65 -27.31 -28.36
C PRO A 35 -12.51 -28.50 -27.42
N GLU A 36 -11.26 -28.91 -27.16
CA GLU A 36 -10.94 -29.86 -26.10
C GLU A 36 -11.39 -29.26 -24.76
N SER A 37 -12.11 -30.07 -23.99
CA SER A 37 -12.58 -29.69 -22.66
C SER A 37 -11.37 -29.40 -21.79
N VAL A 38 -11.28 -28.19 -21.25
CA VAL A 38 -10.28 -27.85 -20.24
C VAL A 38 -10.66 -28.62 -18.98
N GLU A 39 -9.89 -29.65 -18.64
CA GLU A 39 -9.95 -30.25 -17.30
C GLU A 39 -9.38 -29.21 -16.33
N THR A 40 -10.26 -28.48 -15.62
CA THR A 40 -9.85 -27.82 -14.38
C THR A 40 -9.56 -28.94 -13.39
N SER A 41 -8.27 -29.17 -13.13
CA SER A 41 -7.85 -29.99 -12.00
C SER A 41 -8.50 -29.42 -10.72
N PRO A 42 -8.98 -30.28 -9.81
CA PRO A 42 -9.51 -29.79 -8.55
C PRO A 42 -8.39 -29.06 -7.80
N ALA A 43 -8.72 -27.93 -7.18
CA ALA A 43 -7.87 -27.29 -6.19
C ALA A 43 -7.46 -28.34 -5.16
N ASP A 44 -6.16 -28.45 -4.90
CA ASP A 44 -5.65 -29.23 -3.79
C ASP A 44 -6.23 -28.62 -2.51
N GLU A 45 -7.22 -29.31 -1.92
CA GLU A 45 -7.54 -29.18 -0.51
C GLU A 45 -6.42 -29.87 0.27
N GLY A 46 -5.36 -29.11 0.51
CA GLY A 46 -4.21 -29.51 1.31
C GLY A 46 -3.64 -28.30 1.98
N ASP A 47 -4.13 -27.99 3.18
CA ASP A 47 -3.55 -27.02 4.11
C ASP A 47 -2.23 -27.57 4.66
N GLU A 48 -1.24 -27.68 3.77
CA GLU A 48 0.16 -27.74 4.14
C GLU A 48 0.57 -26.29 4.32
N ALA A 49 0.72 -25.84 5.58
CA ALA A 49 1.09 -24.47 5.92
C ALA A 49 2.15 -23.98 4.94
N ALA A 50 1.77 -22.99 4.12
CA ALA A 50 2.60 -22.53 3.03
C ALA A 50 3.96 -22.13 3.63
N ALA A 51 5.05 -22.69 3.06
CA ALA A 51 6.38 -22.35 3.54
C ALA A 51 6.58 -20.82 3.52
N PRO A 52 7.31 -20.25 4.50
CA PRO A 52 7.52 -18.81 4.54
C PRO A 52 8.12 -18.32 3.23
N THR A 53 7.52 -17.26 2.69
CA THR A 53 8.05 -16.56 1.52
C THR A 53 9.35 -15.81 1.87
N ALA A 54 10.08 -15.34 0.87
CA ALA A 54 11.30 -14.57 1.12
C ALA A 54 11.00 -13.25 1.87
N GLU A 55 9.86 -12.65 1.58
CA GLU A 55 9.35 -11.41 2.16
C GLU A 55 9.01 -11.59 3.64
N THR A 56 8.23 -12.63 3.96
CA THR A 56 7.88 -12.94 5.36
C THR A 56 9.11 -13.39 6.17
N ALA A 57 10.06 -14.10 5.55
CA ALA A 57 11.33 -14.45 6.18
C ALA A 57 12.22 -13.23 6.46
N LEU A 58 12.23 -12.22 5.57
CA LEU A 58 12.97 -10.97 5.79
C LEU A 58 12.38 -10.18 6.96
N VAL A 59 11.05 -10.05 7.03
CA VAL A 59 10.37 -9.38 8.15
C VAL A 59 10.61 -10.11 9.46
N ALA A 60 10.56 -11.44 9.47
CA ALA A 60 10.90 -12.23 10.66
C ALA A 60 12.34 -11.96 11.12
N ALA A 61 13.30 -11.91 10.20
CA ALA A 61 14.69 -11.58 10.52
C ALA A 61 14.87 -10.15 11.04
N TYR A 62 14.09 -9.20 10.52
CA TYR A 62 14.06 -7.82 11.00
C TYR A 62 13.52 -7.73 12.43
N LEU A 63 12.38 -8.38 12.70
CA LEU A 63 11.79 -8.46 14.04
C LEU A 63 12.72 -9.14 15.04
N ASP A 64 13.45 -10.18 14.63
CA ASP A 64 14.48 -10.82 15.46
C ASP A 64 15.62 -9.83 15.81
N ALA A 65 16.05 -9.01 14.86
CA ALA A 65 17.06 -7.97 15.12
C ALA A 65 16.52 -6.89 16.08
N VAL A 66 15.27 -6.46 15.91
CA VAL A 66 14.60 -5.49 16.81
C VAL A 66 14.45 -6.04 18.22
N ALA A 67 13.93 -7.26 18.39
CA ALA A 67 13.79 -7.92 19.67
C ALA A 67 15.15 -8.11 20.37
N ALA A 68 16.22 -8.37 19.62
CA ALA A 68 17.58 -8.50 20.14
C ALA A 68 18.27 -7.16 20.45
N GLY A 69 17.68 -6.02 20.06
CA GLY A 69 18.35 -4.71 20.16
C GLY A 69 19.47 -4.51 19.14
N ASP A 70 19.55 -5.33 18.09
CA ASP A 70 20.58 -5.29 17.05
C ASP A 70 20.22 -4.30 15.94
N ALA A 71 20.39 -3.02 16.26
CA ALA A 71 20.14 -1.94 15.31
C ALA A 71 21.05 -1.98 14.08
N ASP A 72 22.20 -2.67 14.14
CA ASP A 72 23.10 -2.83 13.00
C ASP A 72 22.55 -3.83 11.98
N ALA A 73 22.08 -4.98 12.46
CA ALA A 73 21.40 -5.96 11.62
C ALA A 73 20.13 -5.37 11.01
N ALA A 74 19.29 -4.71 11.82
CA ALA A 74 18.07 -4.07 11.36
C ALA A 74 18.34 -2.99 10.29
N TRP A 75 19.31 -2.10 10.52
CA TRP A 75 19.72 -1.07 9.56
C TRP A 75 20.17 -1.65 8.21
N GLY A 76 20.87 -2.79 8.24
CA GLY A 76 21.34 -3.48 7.04
C GLY A 76 20.24 -4.11 6.18
N MET A 77 19.02 -4.24 6.71
CA MET A 77 17.85 -4.77 5.99
C MET A 77 16.98 -3.66 5.37
N LEU A 78 17.29 -2.39 5.65
CA LEU A 78 16.55 -1.24 5.14
C LEU A 78 16.99 -0.87 3.72
N THR A 79 16.05 -0.33 2.95
CA THR A 79 16.33 0.27 1.65
C THR A 79 17.21 1.52 1.78
N PRO A 80 17.94 1.91 0.72
CA PRO A 80 18.67 3.18 0.71
C PRO A 80 17.78 4.39 1.00
N GLU A 81 16.52 4.34 0.58
CA GLU A 81 15.53 5.40 0.82
C GLU A 81 15.14 5.49 2.31
N ALA A 82 14.89 4.35 2.96
CA ALA A 82 14.63 4.29 4.39
C ALA A 82 15.83 4.75 5.22
N GLN A 83 17.04 4.35 4.83
CA GLN A 83 18.28 4.83 5.45
C GLN A 83 18.47 6.35 5.26
N ALA A 84 18.17 6.88 4.08
CA ALA A 84 18.24 8.32 3.80
C ALA A 84 17.23 9.12 4.64
N SER A 85 16.02 8.57 4.85
CA SER A 85 15.00 9.17 5.72
C SER A 85 15.48 9.34 7.16
N ALA A 86 16.20 8.34 7.69
CA ALA A 86 16.79 8.44 9.02
C ALA A 86 17.91 9.50 9.11
N GLY A 87 18.43 9.96 7.97
CA GLY A 87 19.50 10.95 7.85
C GLY A 87 20.90 10.38 8.14
N SER A 88 21.03 9.52 9.16
CA SER A 88 22.24 8.73 9.40
C SER A 88 21.96 7.48 10.21
N ARG A 89 22.90 6.53 10.19
CA ARG A 89 22.86 5.35 11.05
C ARG A 89 22.80 5.74 12.54
N GLU A 90 23.57 6.75 12.97
CA GLU A 90 23.55 7.19 14.37
C GLU A 90 22.18 7.72 14.79
N SER A 91 21.48 8.44 13.89
CA SER A 91 20.12 8.91 14.14
C SER A 91 19.12 7.76 14.19
N TYR A 92 19.28 6.76 13.33
CA TYR A 92 18.46 5.53 13.38
C TYR A 92 18.67 4.77 14.69
N VAL A 93 19.93 4.46 15.05
CA VAL A 93 20.26 3.78 16.31
C VAL A 93 19.75 4.58 17.51
N ALA A 94 19.84 5.92 17.42
CA ALA A 94 19.24 6.77 18.42
C ALA A 94 17.74 6.54 18.49
N SER A 95 16.99 6.47 17.39
CA SER A 95 15.52 6.28 17.40
C SER A 95 15.06 4.82 17.47
N PHE A 96 15.97 3.85 17.51
CA PHE A 96 15.62 2.43 17.45
C PHE A 96 14.67 2.01 18.59
N GLY A 97 13.61 1.27 18.23
CA GLY A 97 12.56 0.84 19.15
C GLY A 97 11.59 1.94 19.57
N ARG A 98 11.57 3.06 18.84
CA ARG A 98 10.69 4.22 19.08
C ARG A 98 10.52 5.05 17.80
N ALA A 99 9.72 6.10 17.87
CA ALA A 99 9.60 7.12 16.82
C ALA A 99 9.36 6.51 15.42
N GLY A 100 8.30 5.71 15.31
CA GLY A 100 7.91 5.03 14.07
C GLY A 100 8.65 3.72 13.80
N THR A 101 9.32 3.14 14.79
CA THR A 101 9.85 1.76 14.72
C THR A 101 9.27 0.93 15.85
N VAL A 102 9.02 -0.36 15.57
CA VAL A 102 8.54 -1.34 16.54
C VAL A 102 9.47 -1.42 17.74
N SER A 103 8.91 -1.41 18.94
CA SER A 103 9.68 -1.59 20.17
C SER A 103 10.17 -3.04 20.31
N PRO A 104 11.25 -3.33 21.05
CA PRO A 104 11.68 -4.71 21.26
C PRO A 104 10.60 -5.62 21.87
N GLU A 105 9.73 -5.08 22.75
CA GLU A 105 8.61 -5.82 23.35
C GLU A 105 7.53 -6.15 22.32
N ASP A 106 7.15 -5.17 21.50
CA ASP A 106 6.18 -5.38 20.42
C ASP A 106 6.72 -6.34 19.35
N ALA A 107 8.03 -6.29 19.07
CA ALA A 107 8.66 -7.23 18.15
C ALA A 107 8.59 -8.68 18.65
N GLU A 108 8.69 -8.91 19.98
CA GLU A 108 8.51 -10.25 20.56
C GLU A 108 7.07 -10.77 20.43
N ARG A 109 6.09 -9.88 20.45
CA ARG A 109 4.67 -10.19 20.23
C ARG A 109 4.39 -10.49 18.76
N LEU A 110 4.81 -9.59 17.88
CA LEU A 110 4.57 -9.70 16.44
C LEU A 110 5.28 -10.89 15.78
N ARG A 111 6.43 -11.35 16.31
CA ARG A 111 7.07 -12.60 15.81
C ARG A 111 6.34 -13.88 16.22
N ALA A 112 5.43 -13.81 17.19
CA ALA A 112 4.71 -14.97 17.72
C ALA A 112 3.42 -15.26 16.94
N VAL A 113 3.02 -14.34 16.05
CA VAL A 113 1.86 -14.48 15.17
C VAL A 113 2.30 -14.80 13.74
N GLU A 114 1.39 -15.36 12.95
CA GLU A 114 1.63 -15.63 11.54
C GLU A 114 1.42 -14.34 10.73
N PRO A 115 2.44 -13.83 10.00
CA PRO A 115 2.30 -12.61 9.23
C PRO A 115 1.45 -12.83 7.99
N ILE A 116 0.70 -11.80 7.60
CA ILE A 116 -0.10 -11.78 6.36
C ILE A 116 0.70 -11.05 5.29
N ALA A 117 0.80 -11.62 4.09
CA ALA A 117 1.44 -10.99 2.96
C ALA A 117 0.39 -10.59 1.90
N ALA A 118 0.48 -9.37 1.39
CA ALA A 118 -0.38 -8.83 0.35
C ALA A 118 0.45 -8.13 -0.74
N GLU A 119 0.02 -8.23 -1.99
CA GLU A 119 0.66 -7.50 -3.08
C GLU A 119 0.32 -6.00 -2.98
N GLY A 120 1.34 -5.16 -3.13
CA GLY A 120 1.20 -3.71 -3.26
C GLY A 120 0.68 -3.30 -4.64
N PRO A 121 0.31 -2.02 -4.81
CA PRO A 121 -0.23 -1.53 -6.07
C PRO A 121 0.70 -1.80 -7.25
N GLU A 122 0.12 -2.36 -8.32
CA GLU A 122 0.83 -2.66 -9.58
C GLU A 122 2.06 -3.57 -9.39
N GLY A 123 2.12 -4.34 -8.30
CA GLY A 123 3.27 -5.18 -7.96
C GLY A 123 4.50 -4.41 -7.50
N ALA A 124 4.34 -3.16 -7.05
CA ALA A 124 5.47 -2.31 -6.65
C ALA A 124 6.22 -2.81 -5.39
N PHE A 125 5.53 -3.54 -4.51
CA PHE A 125 6.07 -4.11 -3.28
C PHE A 125 5.19 -5.26 -2.79
N THR A 126 5.65 -5.98 -1.75
CA THR A 126 4.82 -6.85 -0.92
C THR A 126 4.64 -6.19 0.44
N LEU A 127 3.40 -6.01 0.87
CA LEU A 127 3.09 -5.59 2.23
C LEU A 127 3.07 -6.83 3.11
N VAL A 128 3.85 -6.84 4.19
CA VAL A 128 3.80 -7.89 5.21
C VAL A 128 3.27 -7.26 6.48
N SER A 129 2.14 -7.72 7.01
CA SER A 129 1.53 -7.18 8.23
C SER A 129 1.45 -8.24 9.32
N ALA A 130 1.50 -7.81 10.57
CA ALA A 130 1.32 -8.65 11.74
C ALA A 130 0.52 -7.88 12.81
N SER A 131 -0.39 -8.57 13.48
CA SER A 131 -1.20 -8.03 14.57
C SER A 131 -1.31 -9.03 15.72
N ASP A 132 -1.25 -8.52 16.95
CA ASP A 132 -1.47 -9.24 18.20
C ASP A 132 -2.24 -8.33 19.17
N GLY A 133 -3.57 -8.39 19.13
CA GLY A 133 -4.45 -7.59 19.97
C GLY A 133 -4.27 -6.09 19.72
N ASP A 134 -3.71 -5.37 20.69
CA ASP A 134 -3.50 -3.91 20.64
C ASP A 134 -2.23 -3.49 19.89
N VAL A 135 -1.45 -4.43 19.37
CA VAL A 135 -0.22 -4.17 18.61
C VAL A 135 -0.43 -4.61 17.18
N ALA A 136 -0.21 -3.71 16.23
CA ALA A 136 -0.23 -4.02 14.81
C ALA A 136 0.85 -3.21 14.09
N ASP A 137 1.55 -3.84 13.16
CA ASP A 137 2.45 -3.13 12.25
C ASP A 137 2.54 -3.81 10.88
N ALA A 138 3.07 -3.08 9.90
CA ALA A 138 3.28 -3.58 8.55
C ALA A 138 4.58 -3.03 7.94
N TRP A 139 5.21 -3.89 7.15
CA TRP A 139 6.46 -3.61 6.47
C TRP A 139 6.29 -3.72 4.97
N ILE A 140 6.71 -2.67 4.27
CA ILE A 140 6.81 -2.68 2.82
C ILE A 140 8.13 -3.37 2.43
N VAL A 141 8.01 -4.52 1.77
CA VAL A 141 9.13 -5.30 1.26
C VAL A 141 9.27 -5.08 -0.24
N ARG A 142 10.45 -4.61 -0.68
CA ARG A 142 10.74 -4.33 -2.10
C ARG A 142 11.91 -5.15 -2.61
N ASP A 143 11.78 -5.63 -3.85
CA ASP A 143 12.93 -6.11 -4.61
C ASP A 143 13.69 -4.91 -5.17
N THR A 144 15.00 -4.85 -4.88
CA THR A 144 15.88 -3.76 -5.28
C THR A 144 17.09 -4.30 -6.01
N GLU A 145 17.91 -3.43 -6.61
CA GLU A 145 19.19 -3.84 -7.20
C GLU A 145 20.16 -4.48 -6.17
N GLN A 146 19.93 -4.26 -4.89
CA GLN A 146 20.71 -4.80 -3.77
C GLN A 146 20.08 -6.07 -3.17
N GLY A 147 18.95 -6.52 -3.70
CA GLY A 147 18.13 -7.61 -3.19
C GLY A 147 16.87 -7.13 -2.47
N LEU A 148 16.22 -8.06 -1.79
CA LEU A 148 14.99 -7.82 -1.04
C LEU A 148 15.27 -7.01 0.23
N LEU A 149 14.64 -5.84 0.37
CA LEU A 149 14.87 -4.88 1.46
C LEU A 149 13.56 -4.24 1.95
N LEU A 150 13.60 -3.59 3.11
CA LEU A 150 12.46 -3.01 3.82
C LEU A 150 12.41 -1.49 3.71
N ASP A 151 11.23 -0.95 3.39
CA ASP A 151 10.86 0.45 3.62
C ASP A 151 10.27 0.62 5.03
N ASP A 152 11.06 0.33 6.06
CA ASP A 152 10.72 0.72 7.44
C ASP A 152 11.37 2.07 7.75
N HIS A 153 10.56 3.12 7.66
CA HIS A 153 11.04 4.48 7.81
C HIS A 153 10.79 5.02 9.21
N VAL A 154 11.86 5.40 9.90
CA VAL A 154 11.76 6.21 11.12
C VAL A 154 11.05 7.55 10.87
N VAL A 155 10.45 8.10 11.92
CA VAL A 155 10.08 9.52 11.98
C VAL A 155 11.34 10.36 11.76
N PRO A 156 11.41 11.19 10.71
CA PRO A 156 12.57 12.04 10.49
C PRO A 156 12.78 13.00 11.67
N ALA A 157 14.04 13.18 12.08
CA ALA A 157 14.38 14.10 13.17
C ALA A 157 14.08 15.59 12.88
N THR A 158 13.64 15.92 11.67
CA THR A 158 13.49 17.27 11.12
C THR A 158 12.20 18.00 11.51
N GLY A 159 11.31 17.41 12.32
CA GLY A 159 10.10 18.07 12.81
C GLY A 159 8.92 17.11 13.02
N THR A 160 7.74 17.65 13.31
CA THR A 160 6.48 16.90 13.36
C THR A 160 6.26 16.13 12.06
N THR A 161 5.83 14.87 12.12
CA THR A 161 5.43 14.16 10.91
C THR A 161 4.29 14.93 10.23
N PRO A 162 4.29 15.02 8.89
CA PRO A 162 3.28 15.76 8.16
C PRO A 162 1.94 15.01 8.09
N TYR A 163 1.78 13.91 8.82
CA TYR A 163 0.53 13.19 8.92
C TYR A 163 0.24 12.71 10.35
N GLU A 164 -1.04 12.50 10.63
CA GLU A 164 -1.52 12.02 11.93
C GLU A 164 -2.83 11.24 11.80
N TRP A 165 -2.95 10.18 12.59
CA TRP A 165 -4.19 9.45 12.77
C TRP A 165 -5.22 10.30 13.54
N ARG A 166 -6.40 10.48 12.95
CA ARG A 166 -7.53 11.24 13.52
C ARG A 166 -8.62 10.34 14.09
N ASN A 167 -8.81 9.18 13.48
CA ASN A 167 -9.61 8.08 14.00
C ASN A 167 -8.91 6.77 13.59
N PRO A 168 -8.32 6.01 14.52
CA PRO A 168 -8.22 6.32 15.95
C PRO A 168 -7.39 7.58 16.18
N ALA A 169 -7.53 8.23 17.34
CA ALA A 169 -6.75 9.43 17.67
C ALA A 169 -5.32 9.05 18.14
N ALA A 170 -4.64 8.19 17.37
CA ALA A 170 -3.33 7.63 17.69
C ALA A 170 -2.18 8.64 17.52
N GLY A 171 -2.46 9.81 16.93
CA GLY A 171 -1.47 10.82 16.65
C GLY A 171 -0.53 10.42 15.51
N PRO A 172 0.63 11.08 15.40
CA PRO A 172 1.65 10.69 14.42
C PRO A 172 2.27 9.34 14.77
N GLU A 173 2.35 8.41 13.81
CA GLU A 173 2.95 7.07 13.98
C GLU A 173 2.52 6.32 15.25
N GLY A 174 1.23 6.38 15.62
CA GLY A 174 0.76 5.70 16.82
C GLY A 174 1.38 6.20 18.14
N SER A 175 1.91 7.43 18.18
CA SER A 175 2.58 8.00 19.36
C SER A 175 1.72 8.18 20.61
N ALA A 176 0.40 7.98 20.52
CA ALA A 176 -0.46 7.91 21.70
C ALA A 176 -0.24 6.58 22.43
N ASP A 177 0.05 6.65 23.74
CA ASP A 177 0.18 5.48 24.60
C ASP A 177 -0.79 5.60 25.80
N PRO A 178 -1.84 4.75 25.88
CA PRO A 178 -2.22 3.75 24.90
C PRO A 178 -2.85 4.37 23.65
N VAL A 179 -2.79 3.66 22.51
CA VAL A 179 -3.52 4.03 21.29
C VAL A 179 -5.03 3.97 21.57
N PRO A 180 -5.81 5.03 21.30
CA PRO A 180 -7.26 4.98 21.44
C PRO A 180 -7.89 3.97 20.47
N ALA A 181 -8.97 3.31 20.88
CA ALA A 181 -9.74 2.45 19.99
C ALA A 181 -10.37 3.24 18.81
N VAL A 182 -10.65 2.53 17.71
CA VAL A 182 -11.36 3.10 16.56
C VAL A 182 -12.80 3.44 16.95
N ASP A 183 -13.23 4.66 16.61
CA ASP A 183 -14.63 5.07 16.72
C ASP A 183 -15.37 4.63 15.45
N THR A 184 -16.01 3.46 15.49
CA THR A 184 -16.76 2.85 14.37
C THR A 184 -17.98 3.68 13.93
N SER A 185 -18.37 4.70 14.70
CA SER A 185 -19.45 5.63 14.30
C SER A 185 -19.03 6.68 13.27
N ARG A 186 -17.74 6.77 12.96
CA ARG A 186 -17.14 7.71 11.99
C ARG A 186 -16.09 6.99 11.15
N PRO A 187 -15.80 7.48 9.94
CA PRO A 187 -14.72 6.94 9.12
C PRO A 187 -13.39 6.89 9.87
N LEU A 188 -12.62 5.84 9.63
CA LEU A 188 -11.20 5.81 9.98
C LEU A 188 -10.49 6.85 9.11
N SER A 189 -9.58 7.63 9.69
CA SER A 189 -9.02 8.79 8.99
C SER A 189 -7.62 9.19 9.40
N VAL A 190 -6.86 9.65 8.39
CA VAL A 190 -5.51 10.20 8.53
C VAL A 190 -5.45 11.55 7.84
N ALA A 191 -5.00 12.57 8.56
CA ALA A 191 -4.80 13.90 8.02
C ALA A 191 -3.36 14.07 7.57
N PHE A 192 -3.15 14.68 6.40
CA PHE A 192 -1.86 15.09 5.88
C PHE A 192 -1.79 16.61 5.80
N ALA A 193 -0.86 17.22 6.53
CA ALA A 193 -0.57 18.64 6.43
C ALA A 193 0.10 18.97 5.09
N ALA A 194 -0.24 20.12 4.51
CA ALA A 194 0.50 20.61 3.35
C ALA A 194 1.94 20.97 3.74
N PRO A 195 2.92 20.71 2.87
CA PRO A 195 4.31 21.08 3.10
C PRO A 195 4.47 22.59 3.29
N GLU A 196 5.18 23.02 4.33
CA GLU A 196 5.36 24.44 4.67
C GLU A 196 6.15 25.20 3.59
N ASP A 197 7.03 24.51 2.87
CA ASP A 197 7.83 25.04 1.77
C ASP A 197 7.06 25.09 0.44
N GLY A 198 5.83 24.57 0.40
CA GLY A 198 5.01 24.47 -0.80
C GLY A 198 5.52 23.47 -1.82
N SER A 199 6.42 22.57 -1.44
CA SER A 199 6.84 21.46 -2.31
C SER A 199 5.67 20.54 -2.59
N GLU A 200 5.53 20.09 -3.84
CA GLU A 200 4.48 19.14 -4.22
C GLU A 200 4.82 17.72 -3.73
N ASP A 201 6.11 17.41 -3.58
CA ASP A 201 6.59 16.10 -3.12
C ASP A 201 6.49 15.89 -1.61
N GLY A 202 6.40 16.96 -0.81
CA GLY A 202 6.26 16.87 0.66
C GLY A 202 7.47 16.37 1.43
N GLY A 203 8.66 16.47 0.86
CA GLY A 203 9.93 16.16 1.53
C GLY A 203 10.12 14.67 1.81
N LEU A 204 10.73 14.33 2.95
CA LEU A 204 11.14 12.95 3.26
C LEU A 204 9.98 11.99 3.56
N VAL A 205 8.81 12.52 3.94
CA VAL A 205 7.63 11.72 4.33
C VAL A 205 6.58 11.72 3.22
N GLY A 206 6.63 12.67 2.29
CA GLY A 206 5.70 12.72 1.17
C GLY A 206 4.47 13.59 1.44
N TYR A 207 3.84 14.05 0.37
CA TYR A 207 2.50 14.63 0.38
C TYR A 207 1.64 13.90 -0.67
N PRO A 208 0.91 12.84 -0.26
CA PRO A 208 0.46 11.83 -1.21
C PRO A 208 -0.61 12.34 -2.18
N GLU A 209 -0.47 11.97 -3.45
CA GLU A 209 -1.53 12.14 -4.46
C GLU A 209 -2.48 10.95 -4.52
N THR A 210 -1.94 9.79 -4.20
CA THR A 210 -2.63 8.51 -4.13
C THR A 210 -2.21 7.83 -2.84
N VAL A 211 -3.15 7.14 -2.21
CA VAL A 211 -2.92 6.32 -1.01
C VAL A 211 -3.67 5.01 -1.22
N TRP A 212 -3.12 3.94 -0.69
CA TRP A 212 -3.71 2.61 -0.67
C TRP A 212 -3.91 2.17 0.77
N ALA A 213 -4.92 1.32 1.00
CA ALA A 213 -5.29 0.86 2.32
C ALA A 213 -5.50 -0.65 2.33
N TRP A 214 -5.07 -1.30 3.41
CA TRP A 214 -5.30 -2.70 3.68
C TRP A 214 -5.96 -2.87 5.04
N VAL A 215 -6.92 -3.78 5.09
CA VAL A 215 -7.60 -4.23 6.31
C VAL A 215 -7.31 -5.72 6.42
N ASP A 216 -6.53 -6.11 7.43
CA ASP A 216 -6.06 -7.50 7.63
C ASP A 216 -5.47 -8.15 6.36
N GLY A 217 -4.64 -7.37 5.65
CA GLY A 217 -4.00 -7.80 4.40
C GLY A 217 -4.89 -7.78 3.16
N THR A 218 -6.17 -7.42 3.27
CA THR A 218 -7.05 -7.24 2.11
C THR A 218 -7.04 -5.78 1.67
N GLU A 219 -6.65 -5.50 0.42
CA GLU A 219 -6.72 -4.14 -0.13
C GLU A 219 -8.18 -3.66 -0.20
N VAL A 220 -8.44 -2.45 0.31
CA VAL A 220 -9.76 -1.82 0.33
C VAL A 220 -9.73 -0.45 -0.34
N PRO A 221 -10.84 -0.03 -0.99
CA PRO A 221 -10.92 1.29 -1.58
C PRO A 221 -10.87 2.37 -0.49
N VAL A 222 -10.07 3.41 -0.72
CA VAL A 222 -9.91 4.53 0.20
C VAL A 222 -10.10 5.87 -0.51
N GLY A 223 -10.69 6.84 0.19
CA GLY A 223 -10.87 8.20 -0.32
C GLY A 223 -9.73 9.10 0.13
N LEU A 224 -9.15 9.87 -0.80
CA LEU A 224 -8.25 10.98 -0.48
C LEU A 224 -8.84 12.29 -1.00
N VAL A 225 -9.12 13.22 -0.10
CA VAL A 225 -9.78 14.48 -0.42
C VAL A 225 -9.00 15.68 0.09
N ALA A 226 -9.19 16.84 -0.54
CA ALA A 226 -8.64 18.09 -0.04
C ALA A 226 -9.31 18.50 1.28
N ALA A 227 -8.51 18.88 2.27
CA ALA A 227 -8.97 19.27 3.60
C ALA A 227 -8.26 20.55 4.06
N GLY A 228 -8.91 21.70 3.83
CA GLY A 228 -8.28 23.00 4.06
C GLY A 228 -7.08 23.19 3.13
N SER A 229 -5.90 23.40 3.71
CA SER A 229 -4.64 23.44 2.95
C SER A 229 -4.02 22.06 2.76
N GLY A 230 -4.42 21.04 3.53
CA GLY A 230 -3.87 19.68 3.47
C GLY A 230 -4.77 18.69 2.75
N ARG A 231 -4.56 17.40 3.04
CA ARG A 231 -5.39 16.29 2.57
C ARG A 231 -5.94 15.50 3.75
N LEU A 232 -7.08 14.86 3.54
CA LEU A 232 -7.69 13.94 4.48
C LEU A 232 -7.95 12.63 3.76
N LEU A 233 -7.44 11.57 4.34
CA LEU A 233 -7.80 10.22 3.98
C LEU A 233 -8.96 9.76 4.84
N GLU A 234 -9.97 9.16 4.21
CA GLU A 234 -11.10 8.53 4.89
C GLU A 234 -11.33 7.13 4.34
N LEU A 235 -11.36 6.16 5.26
CA LEU A 235 -11.79 4.79 5.00
C LEU A 235 -13.20 4.61 5.60
N ASP A 236 -14.13 4.13 4.77
CA ASP A 236 -15.49 3.86 5.23
C ASP A 236 -15.51 2.62 6.12
N THR A 237 -15.74 2.84 7.41
CA THR A 237 -15.84 1.81 8.45
C THR A 237 -17.29 1.50 8.83
N SER A 238 -18.28 2.03 8.10
CA SER A 238 -19.70 1.89 8.45
C SER A 238 -20.23 0.44 8.42
N ALA A 239 -19.49 -0.45 7.75
CA ALA A 239 -19.78 -1.89 7.73
C ALA A 239 -19.13 -2.66 8.89
N TRP A 240 -18.24 -2.05 9.67
CA TRP A 240 -17.58 -2.70 10.79
C TRP A 240 -18.55 -2.79 11.97
N THR A 241 -18.60 -3.96 12.57
CA THR A 241 -19.41 -4.25 13.75
C THR A 241 -18.51 -4.62 14.90
N ASP A 242 -18.87 -4.23 16.12
CA ASP A 242 -18.11 -4.52 17.35
C ASP A 242 -18.14 -6.02 17.76
N ASP A 243 -18.45 -6.93 16.83
CA ASP A 243 -18.46 -8.39 17.02
C ASP A 243 -17.05 -8.96 16.70
N ASP A 244 -16.82 -10.26 16.94
CA ASP A 244 -15.53 -10.96 16.72
C ASP A 244 -15.02 -10.97 15.25
N GLU A 245 -15.67 -10.24 14.34
CA GLU A 245 -15.28 -9.99 12.94
C GLU A 245 -14.74 -8.56 12.73
N ALA A 246 -14.53 -7.79 13.82
CA ALA A 246 -13.88 -6.50 13.76
C ALA A 246 -12.44 -6.66 13.23
N PRO A 247 -11.96 -5.75 12.36
CA PRO A 247 -10.61 -5.87 11.84
C PRO A 247 -9.54 -5.79 12.93
N ASP A 248 -8.45 -6.51 12.75
CA ASP A 248 -7.33 -6.47 13.70
C ASP A 248 -6.40 -5.30 13.41
N ALA A 249 -6.17 -4.99 12.13
CA ALA A 249 -5.21 -3.99 11.69
C ALA A 249 -5.61 -3.25 10.42
N VAL A 250 -5.26 -1.97 10.38
CA VAL A 250 -5.43 -1.11 9.20
C VAL A 250 -4.10 -0.48 8.86
N THR A 251 -3.62 -0.74 7.66
CA THR A 251 -2.39 -0.18 7.12
C THR A 251 -2.70 0.74 5.95
N LEU A 252 -2.06 1.90 5.93
CA LEU A 252 -2.07 2.81 4.80
C LEU A 252 -0.67 2.86 4.20
N ALA A 253 -0.56 2.90 2.88
CA ALA A 253 0.71 3.10 2.19
C ALA A 253 0.64 4.15 1.08
N TRP A 254 1.72 4.88 0.87
CA TRP A 254 1.84 5.89 -0.19
C TRP A 254 3.27 6.05 -0.68
N GLN A 255 3.42 6.52 -1.90
CA GLN A 255 4.71 6.83 -2.51
C GLN A 255 5.17 8.25 -2.13
N VAL A 256 6.45 8.41 -1.81
CA VAL A 256 7.04 9.71 -1.42
C VAL A 256 7.40 10.51 -2.68
N GLY A 257 6.41 11.14 -3.29
CA GLY A 257 6.56 11.87 -4.56
C GLY A 257 6.44 10.94 -5.77
N GLY A 258 5.89 11.44 -6.88
CA GLY A 258 5.39 10.60 -7.99
C GLY A 258 6.45 9.78 -8.74
N ASP A 259 7.72 10.19 -8.69
CA ASP A 259 8.83 9.50 -9.37
C ASP A 259 9.80 8.80 -8.41
N SER A 260 9.51 8.79 -7.10
CA SER A 260 10.41 8.25 -6.08
C SER A 260 10.21 6.76 -5.88
N PRO A 261 11.26 5.94 -5.76
CA PRO A 261 11.13 4.54 -5.37
C PRO A 261 10.74 4.37 -3.89
N ALA A 262 10.73 5.44 -3.09
CA ALA A 262 10.45 5.39 -1.66
C ALA A 262 8.96 5.28 -1.39
N TRP A 263 8.58 4.29 -0.57
CA TRP A 263 7.23 4.13 -0.06
C TRP A 263 7.19 4.37 1.44
N ARG A 264 6.04 4.80 1.95
CA ARG A 264 5.77 4.95 3.37
C ARG A 264 4.54 4.14 3.71
N SER A 265 4.49 3.68 4.96
CA SER A 265 3.26 3.15 5.52
C SER A 265 3.07 3.61 6.95
N THR A 266 1.84 3.47 7.44
CA THR A 266 1.49 3.64 8.84
C THR A 266 0.35 2.68 9.17
N THR A 267 0.38 2.11 10.37
CA THR A 267 -0.53 1.06 10.80
C THR A 267 -1.14 1.38 12.15
N VAL A 268 -2.39 1.00 12.36
CA VAL A 268 -3.07 1.01 13.66
C VAL A 268 -3.78 -0.32 13.87
N ALA A 269 -3.84 -0.77 15.12
CA ALA A 269 -4.79 -1.80 15.53
C ALA A 269 -6.22 -1.21 15.46
N ALA A 270 -7.19 -2.00 15.01
CA ALA A 270 -8.54 -1.54 14.73
C ALA A 270 -9.59 -2.03 15.75
#